data_AF-A0A1U7SX48-F1
#
_entry.id   AF-A0A1U7SX48-F1
#
_cell.length_a   1.000
_cell.length_b   1.000
_cell.length_c   1.000
_cell.angle_alpha   90.00
_cell.angle_beta   90.00
_cell.angle_gamma   90.00
#
_symmetry.space_group_name_H-M   'P 1'
#
loop_
_entity.id
_entity.type
_entity.pdbx_description
1 polymer ?
#
loop_
_entity_poly.entity_id
_entity_poly.type
_entity_poly.pdbx_seq_one_letter_code
_entity_poly.pdbx_strand_id
1 'polypeptide(L)'
;MDIQCTVYPISSSGLIYFYSYIIDLLSGTGFLEETGLFYGHYTIDGVKFQNFTYDLPLAYLLSTIVYLALSLLWIVKRSVEGFKINLIRSEEHFQSYCNKIFAGWDFGITNRSTANLKHSSLRYELRADLEEERIRQKIAERTSEETIRIYLLRLFLNCVVLAVLGACFYAIYIATIFSQEHMKKEIDKMVFGENLLILYLPSIVITLANFITPMIFAKIIHYEDYSPGSEIQLTILRCVFMRLATICVLVFTLGSKITSCDNEICELCGYNQKLYPCWETQVGQEMYKLMIFDFIITLAVTLFVDFPRKLLVTYCSSWKLIECWGQQEFAISDNVLGIVYGQTICWIGAFFSPLLPAIATLKFIIIFYVKELSLLYTCQPSPRQFRASNSNFFFLLVLLIGLCLAIIPLTISMSRIPSSKACGPFTNFNTTWEVIPKTVNTFPSSLQSLVHGITSEAFAVPFFIIICLIMSYFIALAGAHKRVVVQLREQLSLESRDKRYLIQKLTEAQRDARNQLD
;
A
#
# COMPACT_ATOMS: atom_id res chain seq x y z
N MET A 1 -22.68 33.40 -12.21
CA MET A 1 -22.59 32.50 -11.05
C MET A 1 -23.79 32.76 -10.19
N ASP A 2 -24.57 31.73 -9.87
CA ASP A 2 -25.69 31.88 -8.94
C ASP A 2 -25.16 32.05 -7.52
N ILE A 3 -25.61 33.12 -6.86
CA ILE A 3 -25.18 33.53 -5.52
C ILE A 3 -25.41 32.39 -4.51
N GLN A 4 -26.46 31.60 -4.73
CA GLN A 4 -26.79 30.45 -3.88
C GLN A 4 -25.68 29.40 -3.85
N CYS A 5 -24.95 29.18 -4.96
CA CYS A 5 -23.84 28.21 -5.02
C CYS A 5 -22.54 28.68 -4.33
N THR A 6 -22.44 29.97 -3.99
CA THR A 6 -21.22 30.59 -3.43
C THR A 6 -21.21 30.69 -1.92
N VAL A 7 -22.31 30.34 -1.25
CA VAL A 7 -22.43 30.47 0.20
C VAL A 7 -21.63 29.36 0.90
N TYR A 8 -20.59 29.76 1.62
CA TYR A 8 -19.85 28.90 2.55
C TYR A 8 -20.03 29.42 3.98
N PRO A 9 -20.93 28.82 4.79
CA PRO A 9 -21.14 29.25 6.15
C PRO A 9 -19.97 28.76 7.02
N ILE A 10 -19.00 29.63 7.25
CA ILE A 10 -17.95 29.39 8.25
C ILE A 10 -18.59 29.61 9.63
N SER A 11 -18.57 28.59 10.48
CA SER A 11 -19.08 28.69 11.85
C SER A 11 -18.17 29.61 12.68
N SER A 12 -18.48 30.91 12.69
CA SER A 12 -17.89 31.86 13.64
C SER A 12 -18.48 31.60 15.04
N SER A 13 -18.04 30.54 15.68
CA SER A 13 -18.49 30.20 17.03
C SER A 13 -17.86 31.16 18.04
N GLY A 14 -18.66 31.69 18.98
CA GLY A 14 -18.25 32.68 19.99
C GLY A 14 -17.30 32.14 21.07
N LEU A 15 -17.65 32.23 22.36
CA LEU A 15 -16.83 31.61 23.42
C LEU A 15 -16.89 30.08 23.27
N ILE A 16 -15.78 29.46 22.86
CA ILE A 16 -15.65 28.01 22.66
C ILE A 16 -14.91 27.39 23.85
N TYR A 17 -15.35 26.23 24.34
CA TYR A 17 -14.67 25.49 25.40
C TYR A 17 -13.34 24.88 24.92
N PHE A 18 -12.36 24.74 25.81
CA PHE A 18 -11.04 24.19 25.46
C PHE A 18 -11.10 22.80 24.79
N TYR A 19 -12.02 21.93 25.22
CA TYR A 19 -12.17 20.59 24.64
C TYR A 19 -12.61 20.62 23.17
N SER A 20 -13.27 21.68 22.72
CA SER A 20 -13.66 21.83 21.31
C SER A 20 -12.45 22.02 20.41
N TYR A 21 -11.37 22.66 20.88
CA TYR A 21 -10.12 22.73 20.13
C TYR A 21 -9.47 21.36 19.97
N ILE A 22 -9.60 20.47 20.96
CA ILE A 22 -9.11 19.09 20.85
C ILE A 22 -9.96 18.31 19.84
N ILE A 23 -11.28 18.49 19.86
CA ILE A 23 -12.18 17.88 18.86
C ILE A 23 -11.81 18.38 17.48
N ASP A 24 -11.70 19.70 17.29
CA ASP A 24 -11.32 20.35 16.03
C ASP A 24 -9.95 19.84 15.53
N LEU A 25 -8.98 19.67 16.44
CA LEU A 25 -7.67 19.11 16.12
C LEU A 25 -7.77 17.66 15.63
N LEU A 26 -8.61 16.84 16.25
CA LEU A 26 -8.80 15.44 15.90
C LEU A 26 -9.61 15.29 14.60
N SER A 27 -10.67 16.08 14.45
CA SER A 27 -11.60 16.05 13.32
C SER A 27 -11.06 16.73 12.06
N GLY A 28 -10.19 17.73 12.21
CA GLY A 28 -9.82 18.64 11.13
C GLY A 28 -10.89 19.71 10.85
N THR A 29 -11.82 19.96 11.78
CA THR A 29 -12.90 20.96 11.64
C THR A 29 -12.58 22.24 12.40
N GLY A 30 -13.45 23.25 12.28
CA GLY A 30 -13.37 24.48 13.07
C GLY A 30 -12.12 25.28 12.71
N PHE A 31 -11.25 25.58 13.68
CA PHE A 31 -10.07 26.40 13.43
C PHE A 31 -9.10 25.80 12.41
N LEU A 32 -9.04 24.47 12.28
CA LEU A 32 -8.16 23.82 11.31
C LEU A 32 -8.65 23.94 9.88
N GLU A 33 -9.97 24.04 9.68
CA GLU A 33 -10.60 24.17 8.36
C GLU A 33 -10.15 25.45 7.63
N GLU A 34 -9.84 26.50 8.40
CA GLU A 34 -9.32 27.78 7.91
C GLU A 34 -7.81 27.77 7.61
N THR A 35 -7.09 26.70 7.96
CA THR A 35 -5.63 26.63 7.74
C THR A 35 -5.27 26.05 6.38
N GLY A 36 -4.04 26.29 5.92
CA GLY A 36 -3.48 25.69 4.70
C GLY A 36 -3.40 24.15 4.70
N LEU A 37 -3.87 23.50 5.77
CA LEU A 37 -4.04 22.05 5.84
C LEU A 37 -5.10 21.55 4.85
N PHE A 38 -6.15 22.32 4.60
CA PHE A 38 -7.28 21.89 3.76
C PHE A 38 -7.42 22.72 2.49
N TYR A 39 -8.01 22.10 1.47
CA TYR A 39 -8.28 22.68 0.15
C TYR A 39 -9.00 24.04 0.22
N GLY A 40 -9.97 24.20 1.14
CA GLY A 40 -10.80 25.40 1.25
C GLY A 40 -10.04 26.70 1.56
N HIS A 41 -8.83 26.62 2.14
CA HIS A 41 -8.00 27.79 2.44
C HIS A 41 -7.41 28.45 1.19
N TYR A 42 -7.20 27.68 0.12
CA TYR A 42 -6.53 28.17 -1.09
C TYR A 42 -7.52 28.94 -1.96
N THR A 43 -7.21 30.18 -2.31
CA THR A 43 -8.10 31.07 -3.07
C THR A 43 -7.74 31.11 -4.56
N ILE A 44 -8.67 31.55 -5.41
CA ILE A 44 -8.41 31.70 -6.85
C ILE A 44 -7.38 32.81 -7.13
N ASP A 45 -7.33 33.82 -6.27
CA ASP A 45 -6.47 34.99 -6.47
C ASP A 45 -5.01 34.57 -6.46
N GLY A 46 -4.41 34.58 -7.67
CA GLY A 46 -3.00 34.32 -7.84
C GLY A 46 -2.15 35.36 -7.11
N VAL A 47 -1.03 34.94 -6.54
CA VAL A 47 -0.09 35.86 -5.90
C VAL A 47 0.56 36.68 -7.00
N LYS A 48 0.23 37.98 -7.07
CA LYS A 48 0.84 38.91 -8.01
C LYS A 48 2.21 39.33 -7.49
N PHE A 49 3.26 38.80 -8.09
CA PHE A 49 4.61 39.32 -7.91
C PHE A 49 4.85 40.49 -8.87
N GLN A 50 5.84 41.33 -8.58
CA GLN A 50 6.11 42.54 -9.37
C GLN A 50 6.31 42.27 -10.88
N ASN A 51 6.80 41.08 -11.26
CA ASN A 51 7.11 40.72 -12.65
C ASN A 51 6.26 39.58 -13.22
N PHE A 52 5.49 38.84 -12.41
CA PHE A 52 4.68 37.71 -12.88
C PHE A 52 3.50 37.41 -11.95
N THR A 53 2.43 36.88 -12.51
CA THR A 53 1.27 36.39 -11.77
C THR A 53 1.42 34.90 -11.51
N TYR A 54 1.38 34.48 -10.25
CA TYR A 54 1.41 33.07 -9.88
C TYR A 54 -0.01 32.49 -9.94
N ASP A 55 -0.29 31.66 -10.94
CA ASP A 55 -1.58 30.97 -11.09
C ASP A 55 -1.69 29.81 -10.09
N LEU A 56 -2.25 30.09 -8.91
CA LEU A 56 -2.44 29.10 -7.85
C LEU A 56 -3.23 27.86 -8.31
N PRO A 57 -4.35 27.97 -9.05
CA PRO A 57 -5.12 26.78 -9.46
C PRO A 57 -4.33 25.84 -10.37
N LEU A 58 -3.55 26.41 -11.29
CA LEU A 58 -2.68 25.64 -12.17
C LEU A 58 -1.56 24.95 -11.37
N ALA A 59 -0.89 25.70 -10.51
CA ALA A 59 0.19 25.16 -9.69
C ALA A 59 -0.29 24.04 -8.76
N TYR A 60 -1.49 24.17 -8.18
CA TYR A 60 -2.12 23.17 -7.33
C TYR A 60 -2.39 21.85 -8.07
N LEU A 61 -2.91 21.93 -9.29
CA LEU A 61 -3.17 20.75 -10.11
C LEU A 61 -1.86 20.10 -10.58
N LEU A 62 -0.91 20.91 -11.06
CA LEU A 62 0.39 20.43 -11.52
C LEU A 62 1.22 19.81 -10.39
N SER A 63 1.22 20.39 -9.19
CA SER A 63 1.95 19.82 -8.05
C SER A 63 1.43 18.43 -7.70
N THR A 64 0.10 18.23 -7.79
CA THR A 64 -0.53 16.93 -7.55
C THR A 64 -0.15 15.90 -8.62
N ILE A 65 -0.18 16.30 -9.91
CA ILE A 65 0.23 15.42 -11.02
C ILE A 65 1.72 15.05 -10.91
N VAL A 66 2.59 16.03 -10.65
CA VAL A 66 4.03 15.81 -10.49
C VAL A 66 4.33 14.88 -9.32
N TYR A 67 3.68 15.08 -8.18
CA TYR A 67 3.81 14.21 -7.01
C TYR A 67 3.45 12.75 -7.32
N LEU A 68 2.31 12.50 -7.97
CA LEU A 68 1.87 11.15 -8.36
C LEU A 68 2.76 10.54 -9.45
N ALA A 69 3.26 11.35 -10.39
CA ALA A 69 4.19 10.88 -11.42
C ALA A 69 5.55 10.49 -10.81
N LEU A 70 6.07 11.29 -9.88
CA LEU A 70 7.32 10.99 -9.17
C LEU A 70 7.19 9.73 -8.31
N SER A 71 6.06 9.55 -7.61
CA SER A 71 5.82 8.33 -6.84
C SER A 71 5.75 7.10 -7.75
N LEU A 72 5.06 7.19 -8.89
CA LEU A 72 5.02 6.12 -9.90
C LEU A 72 6.43 5.77 -10.41
N LEU A 73 7.22 6.77 -10.82
CA LEU A 73 8.57 6.57 -11.33
C LEU A 73 9.47 5.89 -10.29
N TRP A 74 9.41 6.32 -9.03
CA TRP A 74 10.19 5.71 -7.95
C TRP A 74 9.79 4.26 -7.67
N ILE A 75 8.49 3.98 -7.65
CA ILE A 75 7.99 2.61 -7.43
C ILE A 75 8.40 1.70 -8.58
N VAL A 76 8.22 2.14 -9.84
CA VAL A 76 8.60 1.37 -11.03
C VAL A 76 10.10 1.11 -11.08
N LYS A 77 10.93 2.13 -10.79
CA LYS A 77 12.38 1.95 -10.75
C LYS A 77 12.77 0.87 -9.74
N ARG A 78 12.25 0.95 -8.51
CA ARG A 78 12.53 -0.05 -7.46
C ARG A 78 11.95 -1.43 -7.78
N SER A 79 10.77 -1.50 -8.41
CA SER A 79 10.14 -2.78 -8.75
C SER A 79 10.93 -3.52 -9.83
N VAL A 80 11.49 -2.80 -10.82
CA VAL A 80 12.37 -3.38 -11.85
C VAL A 80 13.66 -3.94 -11.24
N GLU A 81 14.29 -3.20 -10.31
CA GLU A 81 15.45 -3.69 -9.55
C GLU A 81 15.10 -4.97 -8.75
N GLY A 82 13.96 -4.96 -8.06
CA GLY A 82 13.47 -6.13 -7.31
C GLY A 82 13.13 -7.33 -8.21
N PHE A 83 12.54 -7.08 -9.38
CA PHE A 83 12.20 -8.11 -10.37
C PHE A 83 13.45 -8.79 -10.92
N LYS A 84 14.49 -8.00 -11.27
CA LYS A 84 15.77 -8.53 -11.77
C LYS A 84 16.41 -9.49 -10.78
N ILE A 85 16.43 -9.14 -9.49
CA ILE A 85 16.98 -9.97 -8.41
C ILE A 85 16.20 -11.29 -8.29
N ASN A 86 14.87 -11.22 -8.31
CA ASN A 86 14.00 -12.40 -8.22
C ASN A 86 14.15 -13.33 -9.43
N LEU A 87 14.26 -12.79 -10.64
CA LEU A 87 14.41 -13.57 -11.87
C LEU A 87 15.70 -14.41 -11.85
N ILE A 88 16.83 -13.80 -11.48
CA ILE A 88 18.13 -14.48 -11.40
C ILE A 88 18.07 -15.65 -10.42
N ARG A 89 17.37 -15.49 -9.30
CA ARG A 89 17.29 -16.53 -8.27
C ARG A 89 16.38 -17.70 -8.62
N SER A 90 15.36 -17.48 -9.45
CA SER A 90 14.40 -18.53 -9.85
C SER A 90 15.01 -19.62 -10.75
N GLU A 91 16.12 -19.33 -11.44
CA GLU A 91 16.74 -20.26 -12.38
C GLU A 91 17.77 -21.23 -11.76
N GLU A 92 18.13 -21.11 -10.47
CA GLU A 92 19.28 -21.83 -9.86
C GLU A 92 18.91 -22.81 -8.72
N HIS A 93 17.78 -23.52 -8.81
CA HIS A 93 17.32 -24.37 -7.71
C HIS A 93 18.31 -25.50 -7.30
N PHE A 94 19.03 -26.10 -8.25
CA PHE A 94 19.98 -27.18 -7.95
C PHE A 94 21.33 -26.66 -7.42
N GLN A 95 21.84 -25.56 -7.98
CA GLN A 95 23.07 -24.91 -7.51
C GLN A 95 22.90 -24.28 -6.12
N SER A 96 21.67 -23.88 -5.77
CA SER A 96 21.31 -23.31 -4.46
C SER A 96 21.62 -24.24 -3.29
N TYR A 97 21.27 -25.53 -3.35
CA TYR A 97 21.55 -26.48 -2.26
C TYR A 97 23.05 -26.72 -2.08
N CYS A 98 23.78 -26.94 -3.18
CA CYS A 98 25.23 -27.13 -3.12
C CYS A 98 25.93 -25.88 -2.57
N ASN A 99 25.57 -24.68 -3.02
CA ASN A 99 26.13 -23.44 -2.48
C ASN A 99 25.77 -23.27 -0.99
N LYS A 100 24.57 -23.60 -0.54
CA LYS A 100 24.20 -23.50 0.87
C LYS A 100 24.97 -24.46 1.76
N ILE A 101 25.21 -25.69 1.30
CA ILE A 101 25.93 -26.71 2.06
C ILE A 101 27.43 -26.42 2.07
N PHE A 102 28.03 -26.13 0.91
CA PHE A 102 29.48 -26.03 0.77
C PHE A 102 30.03 -24.59 0.92
N ALA A 103 29.25 -23.58 0.54
CA ALA A 103 29.66 -22.16 0.58
C ALA A 103 28.81 -21.32 1.55
N GLY A 104 27.82 -21.92 2.23
CA GLY A 104 26.94 -21.19 3.14
C GLY A 104 27.59 -20.83 4.47
N TRP A 105 28.65 -21.55 4.87
CA TRP A 105 29.41 -21.26 6.08
C TRP A 105 30.44 -20.16 5.84
N ASP A 106 30.44 -19.16 6.73
CA ASP A 106 31.42 -18.08 6.72
C ASP A 106 32.52 -18.39 7.74
N PHE A 107 33.72 -18.68 7.23
CA PHE A 107 34.88 -19.01 8.06
C PHE A 107 35.51 -17.79 8.74
N GLY A 108 35.06 -16.57 8.42
CA GLY A 108 35.48 -15.32 9.09
C GLY A 108 34.78 -15.07 10.43
N ILE A 109 33.82 -15.89 10.83
CA ILE A 109 33.06 -15.71 12.08
C ILE A 109 33.94 -16.05 13.28
N THR A 110 34.30 -15.03 14.07
CA THR A 110 35.08 -15.19 15.30
C THR A 110 34.23 -15.30 16.57
N ASN A 111 33.00 -14.76 16.55
CA ASN A 111 32.12 -14.74 17.73
C ASN A 111 31.25 -16.02 17.81
N ARG A 112 31.23 -16.66 18.99
CA ARG A 112 30.47 -17.89 19.23
C ARG A 112 28.95 -17.68 19.09
N SER A 113 28.43 -16.52 19.50
CA SER A 113 27.00 -16.23 19.36
C SER A 113 26.60 -16.13 17.88
N THR A 114 27.39 -15.42 17.08
CA THR A 114 27.21 -15.30 15.62
C THR A 114 27.35 -16.64 14.92
N ALA A 115 28.30 -17.49 15.34
CA ALA A 115 28.45 -18.85 14.81
C ALA A 115 27.20 -19.70 15.08
N ASN A 116 26.66 -19.65 16.30
CA ASN A 116 25.43 -20.36 16.67
C ASN A 116 24.21 -19.85 15.89
N LEU A 117 24.11 -18.53 15.65
CA LEU A 117 23.06 -17.94 14.81
C LEU A 117 23.20 -18.38 13.36
N LYS A 118 24.41 -18.38 12.79
CA LYS A 118 24.67 -18.81 11.41
C LYS A 118 24.36 -20.29 11.21
N HIS A 119 24.78 -21.14 12.15
CA HIS A 119 24.45 -22.56 12.15
C HIS A 119 22.93 -22.78 12.22
N SER A 120 22.25 -22.09 13.12
CA SER A 120 20.79 -22.20 13.25
C SER A 120 20.09 -21.73 11.97
N SER A 121 20.52 -20.60 11.40
CA SER A 121 20.00 -20.06 10.14
C SER A 121 20.11 -21.05 8.98
N LEU A 122 21.30 -21.63 8.76
CA LEU A 122 21.51 -22.65 7.71
C LEU A 122 20.63 -23.88 7.92
N ARG A 123 20.52 -24.35 9.17
CA ARG A 123 19.65 -25.48 9.53
C ARG A 123 18.18 -25.19 9.21
N TYR A 124 17.69 -24.02 9.57
CA TYR A 124 16.32 -23.62 9.28
C TYR A 124 16.06 -23.46 7.79
N GLU A 125 17.01 -22.85 7.05
CA GLU A 125 16.86 -22.64 5.61
C GLU A 125 16.80 -23.97 4.84
N LEU A 126 17.70 -24.91 5.15
CA LEU A 126 17.68 -26.25 4.56
C LEU A 126 16.42 -27.03 4.92
N ARG A 127 15.99 -26.96 6.18
CA ARG A 127 14.75 -27.62 6.63
C ARG A 127 13.54 -27.06 5.90
N ALA A 128 13.46 -25.73 5.75
CA ALA A 128 12.36 -25.08 5.06
C ALA A 128 12.31 -25.45 3.56
N ASP A 129 13.45 -25.42 2.87
CA ASP A 129 13.51 -25.82 1.46
C ASP A 129 13.13 -27.31 1.27
N LEU A 130 13.57 -28.21 2.17
CA LEU A 130 13.18 -29.63 2.16
C LEU A 130 11.69 -29.84 2.45
N GLU A 131 11.13 -29.12 3.41
CA GLU A 131 9.68 -29.15 3.69
C GLU A 131 8.88 -28.65 2.47
N GLU A 132 9.35 -27.61 1.78
CA GLU A 132 8.72 -27.08 0.57
C GLU A 132 8.70 -28.11 -0.57
N GLU A 133 9.83 -28.77 -0.84
CA GLU A 133 9.93 -29.83 -1.86
C GLU A 133 9.04 -31.04 -1.52
N ARG A 134 9.02 -31.47 -0.26
CA ARG A 134 8.16 -32.57 0.20
C ARG A 134 6.68 -32.27 -0.02
N ILE A 135 6.27 -31.01 0.17
CA ILE A 135 4.91 -30.55 -0.09
C ILE A 135 4.61 -30.50 -1.60
N ARG A 136 5.57 -30.06 -2.43
CA ARG A 136 5.41 -30.12 -3.90
C ARG A 136 5.21 -31.54 -4.40
N GLN A 137 6.00 -32.50 -3.90
CA GLN A 137 5.83 -33.92 -4.20
C GLN A 137 4.42 -34.41 -3.80
N LYS A 138 3.98 -34.09 -2.58
CA LYS A 138 2.63 -34.43 -2.10
C LYS A 138 1.53 -33.81 -2.98
N ILE A 139 1.73 -32.63 -3.56
CA ILE A 139 0.78 -32.00 -4.50
C ILE A 139 0.79 -32.70 -5.86
N ALA A 140 1.96 -33.12 -6.35
CA ALA A 140 2.11 -33.83 -7.62
C ALA A 140 1.53 -35.27 -7.58
N GLU A 141 1.55 -35.91 -6.41
CA GLU A 141 1.04 -37.27 -6.20
C GLU A 141 -0.47 -37.33 -5.91
N ARG A 142 -1.20 -36.19 -5.94
CA ARG A 142 -2.64 -36.16 -5.61
C ARG A 142 -3.48 -36.89 -6.65
N THR A 143 -4.45 -37.67 -6.16
CA THR A 143 -5.46 -38.29 -7.02
C THR A 143 -6.48 -37.27 -7.54
N SER A 144 -7.16 -37.60 -8.63
CA SER A 144 -8.15 -36.70 -9.26
C SER A 144 -9.37 -36.44 -8.37
N GLU A 145 -9.84 -37.43 -7.61
CA GLU A 145 -10.97 -37.30 -6.68
C GLU A 145 -10.64 -36.38 -5.49
N GLU A 146 -9.47 -36.56 -4.89
CA GLU A 146 -8.98 -35.68 -3.82
C GLU A 146 -8.78 -34.25 -4.33
N THR A 147 -8.32 -34.11 -5.57
CA THR A 147 -8.15 -32.82 -6.23
C THR A 147 -9.51 -32.12 -6.36
N ILE A 148 -10.53 -32.79 -6.89
CA ILE A 148 -11.88 -32.23 -7.02
C ILE A 148 -12.44 -31.82 -5.65
N ARG A 149 -12.30 -32.67 -4.62
CA ARG A 149 -12.75 -32.35 -3.25
C ARG A 149 -12.09 -31.09 -2.71
N ILE A 150 -10.77 -30.95 -2.88
CA ILE A 150 -10.02 -29.77 -2.41
C ILE A 150 -10.42 -28.52 -3.19
N TYR A 151 -10.63 -28.61 -4.51
CA TYR A 151 -11.09 -27.46 -5.29
C TYR A 151 -12.50 -27.01 -4.91
N LEU A 152 -13.42 -27.94 -4.63
CA LEU A 152 -14.76 -27.61 -4.12
C LEU A 152 -14.68 -26.96 -2.73
N LEU A 153 -13.85 -27.47 -1.83
CA LEU A 153 -13.61 -26.87 -0.51
C LEU A 153 -13.05 -25.45 -0.66
N ARG A 154 -12.08 -25.24 -1.54
CA ARG A 154 -11.51 -23.92 -1.84
C ARG A 154 -12.55 -22.98 -2.43
N LEU A 155 -13.41 -23.45 -3.33
CA LEU A 155 -14.49 -22.65 -3.88
C LEU A 155 -15.42 -22.17 -2.75
N PHE A 156 -15.84 -23.09 -1.87
CA PHE A 156 -16.67 -22.76 -0.72
C PHE A 156 -15.99 -21.75 0.22
N LEU A 157 -14.73 -21.98 0.60
CA LEU A 157 -13.98 -21.09 1.49
C LEU A 157 -13.73 -19.72 0.87
N ASN A 158 -13.46 -19.64 -0.44
CA ASN A 158 -13.36 -18.36 -1.14
C ASN A 158 -14.71 -17.63 -1.21
N CYS A 159 -15.84 -18.33 -1.36
CA CYS A 159 -17.16 -17.73 -1.24
C CYS A 159 -17.39 -17.15 0.18
N VAL A 160 -16.95 -17.83 1.23
CA VAL A 160 -17.00 -17.30 2.61
C VAL A 160 -16.14 -16.04 2.75
N VAL A 161 -14.93 -16.04 2.17
CA VAL A 161 -14.07 -14.85 2.14
C VAL A 161 -14.78 -13.67 1.46
N LEU A 162 -15.41 -13.90 0.30
CA LEU A 162 -16.18 -12.86 -0.41
C LEU A 162 -17.37 -12.36 0.42
N ALA A 163 -18.06 -13.24 1.14
CA ALA A 163 -19.17 -12.85 2.02
C ALA A 163 -18.70 -11.96 3.19
N VAL A 164 -17.57 -12.31 3.82
CA VAL A 164 -16.95 -11.48 4.88
C VAL A 164 -16.55 -10.11 4.34
N LEU A 165 -15.93 -10.07 3.15
CA LEU A 165 -15.58 -8.80 2.49
C LEU A 165 -16.82 -7.94 2.21
N GLY A 166 -17.87 -8.55 1.64
CA GLY A 166 -19.15 -7.88 1.38
C GLY A 166 -19.81 -7.33 2.65
N ALA A 167 -19.79 -8.09 3.75
CA ALA A 167 -20.31 -7.65 5.04
C ALA A 167 -19.53 -6.45 5.60
N CYS A 168 -18.20 -6.46 5.49
CA CYS A 168 -17.38 -5.33 5.90
C CYS A 168 -17.64 -4.08 5.03
N PHE A 169 -17.78 -4.25 3.71
CA PHE A 169 -18.10 -3.12 2.83
C PHE A 169 -19.47 -2.52 3.13
N TYR A 170 -20.48 -3.37 3.38
CA TYR A 170 -21.80 -2.92 3.79
C TYR A 170 -21.78 -2.18 5.14
N ALA A 171 -21.03 -2.69 6.12
CA ALA A 171 -20.87 -2.04 7.42
C ALA A 171 -20.21 -0.66 7.31
N ILE A 172 -19.17 -0.53 6.47
CA ILE A 172 -18.51 0.76 6.20
C ILE A 172 -19.48 1.71 5.48
N TYR A 173 -20.22 1.23 4.49
CA TYR A 173 -21.23 2.02 3.79
C TYR A 173 -22.28 2.59 4.76
N ILE A 174 -22.85 1.76 5.64
CA ILE A 174 -23.81 2.23 6.65
C ILE A 174 -23.15 3.21 7.64
N ALA A 175 -21.96 2.89 8.14
CA ALA A 175 -21.24 3.75 9.09
C ALA A 175 -20.92 5.13 8.51
N THR A 176 -20.53 5.18 7.24
CA THR A 176 -20.26 6.45 6.54
C THR A 176 -21.52 7.26 6.34
N ILE A 177 -22.62 6.65 5.89
CA ILE A 177 -23.89 7.37 5.74
C ILE A 177 -24.38 7.91 7.09
N PHE A 178 -24.35 7.07 8.12
CA PHE A 178 -24.78 7.45 9.45
C PHE A 178 -23.96 8.62 10.01
N SER A 179 -22.62 8.56 9.87
CA SER A 179 -21.73 9.63 10.27
C SER A 179 -22.03 10.94 9.52
N GLN A 180 -22.17 10.90 8.19
CA GLN A 180 -22.43 12.11 7.39
C GLN A 180 -23.82 12.73 7.67
N GLU A 181 -24.86 11.94 7.91
CA GLU A 181 -26.19 12.46 8.22
C GLU A 181 -26.29 13.10 9.60
N HIS A 182 -25.58 12.55 10.60
CA HIS A 182 -25.58 13.08 11.96
C HIS A 182 -24.68 14.30 12.15
N MET A 183 -23.58 14.40 11.38
CA MET A 183 -22.68 15.57 11.39
C MET A 183 -23.39 16.91 11.22
N LYS A 184 -24.58 16.91 10.59
CA LYS A 184 -25.31 18.15 10.28
C LYS A 184 -26.56 18.40 11.12
N LYS A 185 -27.06 17.39 11.85
CA LYS A 185 -28.27 17.53 12.69
C LYS A 185 -27.98 18.03 14.11
N GLU A 186 -26.74 17.93 14.59
CA GLU A 186 -26.41 18.14 16.02
C GLU A 186 -25.23 19.09 16.30
N ILE A 187 -25.08 20.18 15.53
CA ILE A 187 -24.20 21.28 15.95
C ILE A 187 -24.74 21.98 17.23
N ASP A 188 -26.04 21.86 17.53
CA ASP A 188 -26.71 22.56 18.64
C ASP A 188 -26.80 21.81 19.99
N LYS A 189 -26.30 20.57 20.12
CA LYS A 189 -26.36 19.81 21.39
C LYS A 189 -25.00 19.23 21.77
N MET A 190 -24.27 19.96 22.63
CA MET A 190 -22.93 19.58 23.09
C MET A 190 -22.94 18.42 24.10
N VAL A 191 -22.56 17.21 23.65
CA VAL A 191 -22.03 16.13 24.51
C VAL A 191 -20.74 15.59 23.88
N PHE A 192 -19.61 15.79 24.57
CA PHE A 192 -18.24 15.54 24.08
C PHE A 192 -17.99 14.13 23.53
N GLY A 193 -18.50 13.09 24.20
CA GLY A 193 -18.17 11.70 23.88
C GLY A 193 -18.94 11.13 22.69
N GLU A 194 -20.22 11.47 22.53
CA GLU A 194 -21.08 10.89 21.49
C GLU A 194 -20.71 11.43 20.10
N ASN A 195 -20.39 12.72 20.00
CA ASN A 195 -20.03 13.36 18.73
C ASN A 195 -18.70 12.83 18.15
N LEU A 196 -17.70 12.59 19.00
CA LEU A 196 -16.42 12.06 18.55
C LEU A 196 -16.56 10.63 18.02
N LEU A 197 -17.36 9.80 18.69
CA LEU A 197 -17.63 8.42 18.26
C LEU A 197 -18.35 8.38 16.91
N ILE A 198 -19.34 9.24 16.70
CA ILE A 198 -20.09 9.32 15.43
C ILE A 198 -19.19 9.83 14.29
N LEU A 199 -18.34 10.82 14.56
CA LEU A 199 -17.43 11.40 13.59
C LEU A 199 -16.35 10.41 13.12
N TYR A 200 -15.83 9.59 14.04
CA TYR A 200 -14.84 8.55 13.76
C TYR A 200 -15.45 7.19 13.42
N LEU A 201 -16.78 7.06 13.39
CA LEU A 201 -17.45 5.78 13.16
C LEU A 201 -16.93 5.05 11.90
N PRO A 202 -16.74 5.71 10.74
CA PRO A 202 -16.16 5.04 9.58
C PRO A 202 -14.74 4.54 9.84
N SER A 203 -13.91 5.35 10.49
CA SER A 203 -12.52 5.00 10.84
C SER A 203 -12.45 3.83 11.82
N ILE A 204 -13.33 3.82 12.84
CA ILE A 204 -13.46 2.74 13.82
C ILE A 204 -13.87 1.44 13.11
N VAL A 205 -14.89 1.47 12.26
CA VAL A 205 -15.35 0.28 11.53
C VAL A 205 -14.26 -0.23 10.57
N ILE A 206 -13.55 0.66 9.88
CA ILE A 206 -12.44 0.29 8.98
C ILE A 206 -11.30 -0.37 9.75
N THR A 207 -10.85 0.21 10.85
CA THR A 207 -9.76 -0.37 11.66
C THR A 207 -10.15 -1.71 12.27
N LEU A 208 -11.38 -1.84 12.78
CA LEU A 208 -11.90 -3.08 13.34
C LEU A 208 -11.96 -4.17 12.26
N ALA A 209 -12.44 -3.83 11.06
CA ALA A 209 -12.45 -4.75 9.93
C ALA A 209 -11.01 -5.15 9.55
N ASN A 210 -10.09 -4.19 9.44
CA ASN A 210 -8.68 -4.45 9.15
C ASN A 210 -7.94 -5.25 10.22
N PHE A 211 -8.47 -5.32 11.45
CA PHE A 211 -7.93 -6.13 12.56
C PHE A 211 -8.55 -7.54 12.59
N ILE A 212 -9.87 -7.64 12.49
CA ILE A 212 -10.61 -8.92 12.60
C ILE A 212 -10.43 -9.78 11.34
N THR A 213 -10.51 -9.17 10.16
CA THR A 213 -10.50 -9.90 8.88
C THR A 213 -9.23 -10.74 8.66
N PRO A 214 -8.00 -10.24 8.95
CA PRO A 214 -6.79 -11.06 8.89
C PRO A 214 -6.84 -12.29 9.82
N MET A 215 -7.42 -12.18 11.01
CA MET A 215 -7.56 -13.32 11.93
C MET A 215 -8.49 -14.40 11.35
N ILE A 216 -9.59 -13.97 10.72
CA ILE A 216 -10.50 -14.88 10.02
C ILE A 216 -9.79 -15.55 8.84
N PHE A 217 -9.06 -14.78 8.02
CA PHE A 217 -8.33 -15.30 6.87
C PHE A 217 -7.23 -16.29 7.27
N ALA A 218 -6.51 -16.03 8.36
CA ALA A 218 -5.52 -16.97 8.89
C ALA A 218 -6.15 -18.31 9.32
N LYS A 219 -7.38 -18.29 9.83
CA LYS A 219 -8.11 -19.51 10.16
C LYS A 219 -8.65 -20.22 8.92
N ILE A 220 -9.17 -19.48 7.94
CA ILE A 220 -9.72 -20.03 6.69
C ILE A 220 -8.61 -20.71 5.87
N ILE A 221 -7.46 -20.06 5.73
CA ILE A 221 -6.41 -20.56 4.84
C ILE A 221 -5.79 -21.87 5.31
N HIS A 222 -5.82 -22.13 6.62
CA HIS A 222 -5.40 -23.39 7.20
C HIS A 222 -6.22 -24.59 6.67
N TYR A 223 -7.48 -24.35 6.29
CA TYR A 223 -8.35 -25.37 5.69
C TYR A 223 -8.20 -25.50 4.17
N GLU A 224 -7.52 -24.57 3.49
CA GLU A 224 -7.40 -24.57 2.02
C GLU A 224 -6.25 -25.45 1.50
N ASP A 225 -5.47 -26.06 2.41
CA ASP A 225 -4.35 -26.97 2.14
C ASP A 225 -3.40 -26.45 1.03
N TYR A 226 -3.02 -25.17 1.12
CA TYR A 226 -2.00 -24.56 0.27
C TYR A 226 -0.59 -24.91 0.75
N SER A 227 0.42 -24.71 -0.12
CA SER A 227 1.81 -24.77 0.33
C SER A 227 2.10 -23.60 1.28
N PRO A 228 3.01 -23.74 2.26
CA PRO A 228 3.28 -22.70 3.25
C PRO A 228 3.69 -21.34 2.64
N GLY A 229 4.39 -21.35 1.50
CA GLY A 229 4.74 -20.13 0.76
C GLY A 229 3.51 -19.45 0.13
N SER A 230 2.65 -20.23 -0.53
CA SER A 230 1.40 -19.72 -1.11
C SER A 230 0.40 -19.30 -0.04
N GLU A 231 0.38 -19.98 1.11
CA GLU A 231 -0.44 -19.62 2.27
C GLU A 231 -0.11 -18.19 2.76
N ILE A 232 1.17 -17.90 2.97
CA ILE A 232 1.61 -16.57 3.40
C ILE A 232 1.28 -15.53 2.33
N GLN A 233 1.58 -15.78 1.06
CA GLN A 233 1.32 -14.82 -0.03
C GLN A 233 -0.17 -14.53 -0.23
N LEU A 234 -1.02 -15.57 -0.20
CA LEU A 234 -2.46 -15.42 -0.37
C LEU A 234 -3.10 -14.72 0.84
N THR A 235 -2.64 -15.02 2.06
CA THR A 235 -3.09 -14.31 3.27
C THR A 235 -2.74 -12.83 3.17
N ILE A 236 -1.50 -12.51 2.80
CA ILE A 236 -1.06 -11.12 2.61
C ILE A 236 -1.89 -10.46 1.51
N LEU A 237 -2.08 -11.12 0.36
CA LEU A 237 -2.88 -10.58 -0.74
C LEU A 237 -4.32 -10.26 -0.32
N ARG A 238 -4.97 -11.17 0.43
CA ARG A 238 -6.32 -10.95 0.97
C ARG A 238 -6.36 -9.78 1.96
N CYS A 239 -5.34 -9.66 2.82
CA CYS A 239 -5.22 -8.52 3.75
C CYS A 239 -4.99 -7.20 3.03
N VAL A 240 -4.16 -7.20 1.97
CA VAL A 240 -3.94 -6.03 1.09
C VAL A 240 -5.24 -5.62 0.43
N PHE A 241 -5.91 -6.58 -0.22
CA PHE A 241 -7.16 -6.33 -0.91
C PHE A 241 -8.19 -5.73 0.04
N MET A 242 -8.31 -6.28 1.25
CA MET A 242 -9.19 -5.73 2.28
C MET A 242 -8.84 -4.28 2.64
N ARG A 243 -7.58 -4.02 3.02
CA ARG A 243 -7.13 -2.69 3.44
C ARG A 243 -7.32 -1.63 2.35
N LEU A 244 -7.04 -1.98 1.09
CA LEU A 244 -7.22 -1.05 -0.03
C LEU A 244 -8.71 -0.89 -0.39
N ALA A 245 -9.48 -1.97 -0.41
CA ALA A 245 -10.90 -1.92 -0.75
C ALA A 245 -11.71 -1.14 0.29
N THR A 246 -11.37 -1.20 1.57
CA THR A 246 -12.04 -0.37 2.60
C THR A 246 -11.89 1.13 2.33
N ILE A 247 -10.72 1.58 1.88
CA ILE A 247 -10.51 2.97 1.45
C ILE A 247 -11.35 3.27 0.21
N CYS A 248 -11.34 2.39 -0.79
CA CYS A 248 -12.12 2.57 -2.01
C CYS A 248 -13.62 2.70 -1.72
N VAL A 249 -14.16 1.88 -0.82
CA VAL A 249 -15.57 1.95 -0.41
C VAL A 249 -15.88 3.26 0.29
N LEU A 250 -15.00 3.74 1.18
CA LEU A 250 -15.17 5.05 1.82
C LEU A 250 -15.22 6.18 0.80
N VAL A 251 -14.23 6.26 -0.09
CA VAL A 251 -14.14 7.31 -1.12
C VAL A 251 -15.31 7.24 -2.10
N PHE A 252 -15.71 6.03 -2.51
CA PHE A 252 -16.87 5.83 -3.38
C PHE A 252 -18.17 6.26 -2.70
N THR A 253 -18.37 5.91 -1.44
CA THR A 253 -19.59 6.26 -0.70
C THR A 253 -19.68 7.77 -0.48
N LEU A 254 -18.57 8.42 -0.13
CA LEU A 254 -18.46 9.89 -0.06
C LEU A 254 -18.79 10.52 -1.42
N GLY A 255 -18.13 10.08 -2.50
CA GLY A 255 -18.35 10.61 -3.85
C GLY A 255 -19.79 10.42 -4.35
N SER A 256 -20.41 9.29 -4.01
CA SER A 256 -21.81 9.02 -4.32
C SER A 256 -22.74 9.97 -3.58
N LYS A 257 -22.50 10.24 -2.28
CA LYS A 257 -23.33 11.18 -1.50
C LYS A 257 -23.14 12.63 -1.95
N ILE A 258 -21.94 13.01 -2.41
CA ILE A 258 -21.66 14.34 -2.96
C ILE A 258 -22.41 14.56 -4.28
N THR A 259 -22.42 13.53 -5.14
CA THR A 259 -23.07 13.58 -6.47
C THR A 259 -24.59 13.32 -6.42
N SER A 260 -25.11 12.72 -5.34
CA SER A 260 -26.54 12.42 -5.20
C SER A 260 -27.37 13.70 -5.06
N CYS A 261 -28.22 13.97 -6.06
CA CYS A 261 -29.06 15.16 -6.12
C CYS A 261 -30.53 14.83 -5.93
N ASP A 262 -31.08 15.32 -4.81
CA ASP A 262 -32.51 15.16 -4.48
C ASP A 262 -33.30 16.48 -4.60
N ASN A 263 -32.65 17.61 -4.93
CA ASN A 263 -33.26 18.95 -4.94
C ASN A 263 -32.82 19.80 -6.15
N GLU A 264 -33.65 20.75 -6.58
CA GLU A 264 -33.38 21.66 -7.72
C GLU A 264 -32.06 22.46 -7.58
N ILE A 265 -31.71 22.89 -6.35
CA ILE A 265 -30.45 23.61 -6.07
C ILE A 265 -29.23 22.73 -6.35
N CYS A 266 -29.35 21.40 -6.18
CA CYS A 266 -28.28 20.45 -6.46
C CYS A 266 -28.04 20.30 -7.97
N GLU A 267 -29.10 20.30 -8.77
CA GLU A 267 -28.97 20.28 -10.24
C GLU A 267 -28.31 21.55 -10.77
N LEU A 268 -28.59 22.71 -10.14
CA LEU A 268 -27.99 23.99 -10.51
C LEU A 268 -26.49 24.03 -10.24
N CYS A 269 -26.05 23.61 -9.05
CA CYS A 269 -24.62 23.64 -8.69
C CYS A 269 -23.85 22.39 -9.18
N GLY A 270 -24.57 21.32 -9.58
CA GLY A 270 -24.02 20.05 -10.06
C GLY A 270 -23.57 19.07 -8.97
N TYR A 271 -23.74 19.43 -7.69
CA TYR A 271 -23.43 18.61 -6.52
C TYR A 271 -24.30 19.03 -5.33
N ASN A 272 -24.34 18.21 -4.29
CA ASN A 272 -25.16 18.46 -3.10
C ASN A 272 -24.55 19.54 -2.20
N GLN A 273 -24.64 20.79 -2.66
CA GLN A 273 -24.10 21.96 -1.97
C GLN A 273 -24.76 22.19 -0.61
N LYS A 274 -26.04 21.85 -0.46
CA LYS A 274 -26.73 21.98 0.83
C LYS A 274 -25.99 21.16 1.88
N LEU A 275 -25.69 19.89 1.60
CA LEU A 275 -25.02 18.99 2.55
C LEU A 275 -23.51 19.21 2.61
N TYR A 276 -22.88 19.51 1.47
CA TYR A 276 -21.44 19.67 1.32
C TYR A 276 -21.09 20.95 0.57
N PRO A 277 -21.13 22.13 1.22
CA PRO A 277 -20.83 23.40 0.53
C PRO A 277 -19.39 23.46 0.02
N CYS A 278 -18.45 22.82 0.74
CA CYS A 278 -17.06 22.64 0.36
C CYS A 278 -16.69 21.14 0.44
N TRP A 279 -17.14 20.37 -0.54
CA TRP A 279 -17.00 18.90 -0.48
C TRP A 279 -15.54 18.43 -0.55
N GLU A 280 -14.65 19.17 -1.23
CA GLU A 280 -13.23 18.84 -1.34
C GLU A 280 -12.56 18.85 0.05
N THR A 281 -12.84 19.87 0.87
CA THR A 281 -12.34 19.94 2.24
C THR A 281 -12.89 18.81 3.09
N GLN A 282 -14.18 18.46 2.94
CA GLN A 282 -14.79 17.34 3.66
C GLN A 282 -14.08 16.00 3.35
N VAL A 283 -13.75 15.74 2.08
CA VAL A 283 -12.97 14.55 1.70
C VAL A 283 -11.58 14.58 2.32
N GLY A 284 -10.93 15.77 2.35
CA GLY A 284 -9.67 15.97 3.04
C GLY A 284 -9.74 15.66 4.53
N GLN A 285 -10.80 16.09 5.21
CA GLN A 285 -11.05 15.82 6.63
C GLN A 285 -11.22 14.33 6.90
N GLU A 286 -11.92 13.58 6.04
CA GLU A 286 -12.03 12.12 6.19
C GLU A 286 -10.66 11.41 6.04
N MET A 287 -9.83 11.82 5.07
CA MET A 287 -8.48 11.27 4.92
C MET A 287 -7.56 11.64 6.09
N TYR A 288 -7.70 12.86 6.61
CA TYR A 288 -7.00 13.33 7.81
C TYR A 288 -7.39 12.50 9.05
N LYS A 289 -8.70 12.34 9.30
CA LYS A 289 -9.22 11.51 10.40
C LYS A 289 -8.70 10.08 10.32
N LEU A 290 -8.71 9.45 9.14
CA LEU A 290 -8.12 8.12 8.97
C LEU A 290 -6.63 8.08 9.32
N MET A 291 -5.86 9.08 8.88
CA MET A 291 -4.41 9.14 9.13
C MET A 291 -4.10 9.27 10.64
N ILE A 292 -4.80 10.18 11.32
CA ILE A 292 -4.66 10.43 12.76
C ILE A 292 -5.17 9.25 13.58
N PHE A 293 -6.31 8.68 13.20
CA PHE A 293 -6.88 7.53 13.90
C PHE A 293 -5.97 6.30 13.81
N ASP A 294 -5.42 6.02 12.63
CA ASP A 294 -4.45 4.93 12.45
C ASP A 294 -3.17 5.17 13.27
N PHE A 295 -2.73 6.43 13.42
CA PHE A 295 -1.61 6.77 14.30
C PHE A 295 -1.94 6.50 15.78
N ILE A 296 -3.09 6.99 16.27
CA ILE A 296 -3.54 6.80 17.65
C ILE A 296 -3.71 5.31 17.97
N ILE A 297 -4.38 4.55 17.09
CA ILE A 297 -4.58 3.11 17.28
C ILE A 297 -3.25 2.36 17.26
N THR A 298 -2.33 2.70 16.36
CA THR A 298 -1.01 2.06 16.35
C THR A 298 -0.27 2.29 17.67
N LEU A 299 -0.27 3.52 18.19
CA LEU A 299 0.30 3.82 19.50
C LEU A 299 -0.41 3.07 20.63
N ALA A 300 -1.75 3.11 20.65
CA ALA A 300 -2.55 2.47 21.67
C ALA A 300 -2.34 0.96 21.72
N VAL A 301 -2.28 0.28 20.57
CA VAL A 301 -1.99 -1.16 20.50
C VAL A 301 -0.58 -1.44 21.04
N THR A 302 0.43 -0.65 20.65
CA THR A 302 1.80 -0.86 21.14
C THR A 302 1.93 -0.67 22.66
N LEU A 303 1.24 0.33 23.22
CA LEU A 303 1.34 0.69 24.64
C LEU A 303 0.43 -0.14 25.55
N PHE A 304 -0.80 -0.43 25.12
CA PHE A 304 -1.83 -1.08 25.96
C PHE A 304 -2.04 -2.56 25.63
N VAL A 305 -1.52 -3.06 24.50
CA VAL A 305 -1.64 -4.48 24.14
C VAL A 305 -0.27 -5.15 24.13
N ASP A 306 0.67 -4.66 23.32
CA ASP A 306 1.96 -5.33 23.14
C ASP A 306 2.79 -5.29 24.42
N PHE A 307 2.97 -4.11 25.03
CA PHE A 307 3.77 -3.96 26.24
C PHE A 307 3.19 -4.72 27.46
N PRO A 308 1.89 -4.62 27.79
CA PRO A 308 1.30 -5.39 28.88
C PRO A 308 1.34 -6.90 28.63
N ARG A 309 1.17 -7.34 27.38
CA ARG A 309 1.30 -8.76 27.03
C ARG A 309 2.70 -9.29 27.37
N LYS A 310 3.76 -8.53 27.08
CA LYS A 310 5.12 -8.92 27.46
C LYS A 310 5.28 -9.03 28.98
N LEU A 311 4.74 -8.07 29.72
CA LEU A 311 4.79 -8.07 31.19
C LEU A 311 4.05 -9.29 31.76
N LEU A 312 2.82 -9.56 31.29
CA LEU A 312 2.02 -10.70 31.71
C LEU A 312 2.70 -12.04 31.42
N VAL A 313 3.27 -12.23 30.23
CA VAL A 313 3.97 -13.49 29.89
C VAL A 313 5.24 -13.68 30.73
N THR A 314 5.93 -12.60 31.09
CA THR A 314 7.18 -12.68 31.85
C THR A 314 6.94 -12.93 33.34
N TYR A 315 5.95 -12.26 33.95
CA TYR A 315 5.71 -12.34 35.39
C TYR A 315 4.59 -13.32 35.80
N CYS A 316 3.64 -13.60 34.91
CA CYS A 316 2.46 -14.44 35.19
C CYS A 316 2.45 -15.72 34.34
N SER A 317 3.61 -16.36 34.14
CA SER A 317 3.73 -17.60 33.36
C SER A 317 3.03 -18.82 34.00
N SER A 318 2.53 -18.71 35.23
CA SER A 318 1.85 -19.81 35.94
C SER A 318 0.42 -20.09 35.43
N TRP A 319 -0.15 -19.20 34.61
CA TRP A 319 -1.49 -19.41 34.04
C TRP A 319 -1.39 -19.97 32.63
N LYS A 320 -1.95 -21.17 32.40
CA LYS A 320 -1.95 -21.85 31.09
C LYS A 320 -2.50 -21.00 29.94
N LEU A 321 -3.43 -20.09 30.21
CA LEU A 321 -3.96 -19.16 29.20
C LEU A 321 -2.90 -18.17 28.73
N ILE A 322 -2.07 -17.64 29.63
CA ILE A 322 -1.00 -16.69 29.33
C ILE A 322 0.16 -17.40 28.61
N GLU A 323 0.45 -18.64 29.01
CA GLU A 323 1.43 -19.50 28.34
C GLU A 323 1.01 -19.83 26.90
N CYS A 324 -0.28 -20.12 26.67
CA CYS A 324 -0.84 -20.35 25.34
C CYS A 324 -0.85 -19.07 24.48
N TRP A 325 -1.07 -17.91 25.11
CA TRP A 325 -1.06 -16.63 24.40
C TRP A 325 0.33 -16.26 23.89
N GLY A 326 1.39 -16.66 24.59
CA GLY A 326 2.77 -16.54 24.15
C GLY A 326 3.28 -15.11 23.97
N GLN A 327 4.58 -14.96 23.71
CA GLN A 327 5.17 -13.66 23.37
C GLN A 327 4.80 -13.23 21.95
N GLN A 328 4.68 -11.92 21.73
CA GLN A 328 4.38 -11.36 20.42
C GLN A 328 5.59 -11.54 19.48
N GLU A 329 5.34 -12.11 18.29
CA GLU A 329 6.33 -12.16 17.21
C GLU A 329 6.25 -10.90 16.35
N PHE A 330 7.39 -10.39 15.88
CA PHE A 330 7.41 -9.24 14.98
C PHE A 330 7.11 -9.67 13.53
N ALA A 331 5.85 -9.54 13.13
CA ALA A 331 5.43 -9.81 11.75
C ALA A 331 5.85 -8.66 10.80
N ILE A 332 6.86 -8.90 9.96
CA ILE A 332 7.35 -7.91 8.99
C ILE A 332 6.26 -7.52 8.00
N SER A 333 5.51 -8.51 7.48
CA SER A 333 4.45 -8.28 6.49
C SER A 333 3.41 -7.29 6.98
N ASP A 334 2.90 -7.45 8.20
CA ASP A 334 1.78 -6.66 8.70
C ASP A 334 2.16 -5.19 8.92
N ASN A 335 3.40 -4.95 9.36
CA ASN A 335 3.94 -3.61 9.50
C ASN A 335 4.17 -2.96 8.12
N VAL A 336 4.70 -3.70 7.13
CA VAL A 336 4.84 -3.20 5.74
C VAL A 336 3.48 -2.86 5.14
N LEU A 337 2.46 -3.70 5.36
CA LEU A 337 1.09 -3.43 4.92
C LEU A 337 0.49 -2.20 5.59
N GLY A 338 0.86 -1.90 6.84
CA GLY A 338 0.45 -0.67 7.52
C GLY A 338 1.04 0.56 6.84
N ILE A 339 2.30 0.47 6.42
CA ILE A 339 2.98 1.54 5.66
C ILE A 339 2.30 1.75 4.31
N VAL A 340 2.03 0.68 3.54
CA VAL A 340 1.33 0.79 2.25
C VAL A 340 -0.03 1.46 2.41
N TYR A 341 -0.81 1.05 3.41
CA TYR A 341 -2.12 1.64 3.71
C TYR A 341 -2.03 3.15 3.99
N GLY A 342 -1.09 3.57 4.85
CA GLY A 342 -0.86 4.99 5.14
C GLY A 342 -0.39 5.79 3.91
N GLN A 343 0.44 5.20 3.05
CA GLN A 343 0.86 5.82 1.78
C GLN A 343 -0.32 6.00 0.82
N THR A 344 -1.22 5.02 0.72
CA THR A 344 -2.43 5.14 -0.10
C THR A 344 -3.36 6.25 0.38
N ILE A 345 -3.56 6.39 1.70
CA ILE A 345 -4.33 7.53 2.26
C ILE A 345 -3.65 8.85 1.91
N CYS A 346 -2.33 8.92 2.02
CA CYS A 346 -1.57 10.13 1.67
C CYS A 346 -1.74 10.49 0.19
N TRP A 347 -1.68 9.52 -0.73
CA TRP A 347 -1.86 9.78 -2.16
C TRP A 347 -3.26 10.31 -2.48
N ILE A 348 -4.30 9.70 -1.92
CA ILE A 348 -5.69 10.14 -2.12
C ILE A 348 -5.92 11.51 -1.46
N GLY A 349 -5.44 11.69 -0.24
CA GLY A 349 -5.69 12.88 0.55
C GLY A 349 -4.86 14.10 0.16
N ALA A 350 -3.69 13.95 -0.47
CA ALA A 350 -2.80 15.08 -0.78
C ALA A 350 -3.45 16.16 -1.67
N PHE A 351 -4.39 15.77 -2.56
CA PHE A 351 -5.12 16.73 -3.37
C PHE A 351 -6.17 17.52 -2.56
N PHE A 352 -6.74 16.94 -1.51
CA PHE A 352 -7.79 17.56 -0.70
C PHE A 352 -7.25 18.23 0.58
N SER A 353 -6.10 17.74 1.06
CA SER A 353 -5.36 18.23 2.21
C SER A 353 -3.86 18.29 1.85
N PRO A 354 -3.37 19.41 1.29
CA PRO A 354 -2.00 19.53 0.77
C PRO A 354 -0.90 19.31 1.81
N LEU A 355 -1.16 19.57 3.09
CA LEU A 355 -0.20 19.34 4.18
C LEU A 355 -0.31 17.93 4.80
N LEU A 356 -1.23 17.08 4.33
CA LEU A 356 -1.32 15.69 4.78
C LEU A 356 -0.02 14.89 4.60
N PRO A 357 0.76 15.06 3.50
CA PRO A 357 2.07 14.43 3.38
C PRO A 357 3.05 14.81 4.50
N ALA A 358 3.01 16.06 5.00
CA ALA A 358 3.86 16.50 6.11
C ALA A 358 3.44 15.86 7.45
N ILE A 359 2.13 15.67 7.66
CA ILE A 359 1.63 14.92 8.81
C ILE A 359 2.02 13.44 8.70
N ALA A 360 1.91 12.86 7.50
CA ALA A 360 2.28 11.48 7.24
C ALA A 360 3.79 11.24 7.49
N THR A 361 4.67 12.15 7.07
CA THR A 361 6.11 12.03 7.35
C THR A 361 6.40 12.08 8.85
N LEU A 362 5.81 13.03 9.57
CA LEU A 362 5.94 13.10 11.04
C LEU A 362 5.44 11.82 11.71
N LYS A 363 4.26 11.33 11.31
CA LYS A 363 3.69 10.06 11.78
C LYS A 363 4.65 8.90 11.56
N PHE A 364 5.19 8.73 10.34
CA PHE A 364 6.08 7.60 10.05
C PHE A 364 7.39 7.68 10.82
N ILE A 365 7.93 8.87 11.10
CA ILE A 365 9.10 9.05 11.96
C ILE A 365 8.79 8.57 13.38
N ILE A 366 7.66 8.98 13.96
CA ILE A 366 7.27 8.56 15.31
C ILE A 366 7.01 7.05 15.36
N ILE A 367 6.25 6.50 14.41
CA ILE A 367 5.95 5.07 14.33
C ILE A 367 7.22 4.25 14.17
N PHE A 368 8.21 4.73 13.42
CA PHE A 368 9.50 4.05 13.26
C PHE A 368 10.16 3.80 14.63
N TYR A 369 10.33 4.85 15.43
CA TYR A 369 10.97 4.72 16.76
C TYR A 369 10.12 3.91 17.74
N VAL A 370 8.79 4.04 17.70
CA VAL A 370 7.90 3.23 18.55
C VAL A 370 8.00 1.74 18.19
N LYS A 371 8.04 1.41 16.90
CA LYS A 371 8.18 0.03 16.43
C LYS A 371 9.57 -0.52 16.68
N GLU A 372 10.62 0.29 16.59
CA GLU A 372 11.99 -0.07 16.99
C GLU A 372 12.03 -0.44 18.47
N LEU A 373 11.47 0.40 19.34
CA LEU A 373 11.37 0.12 20.78
C LEU A 373 10.60 -1.19 21.05
N SER A 374 9.44 -1.35 20.40
CA SER A 374 8.63 -2.57 20.55
C SER A 374 9.39 -3.82 20.08
N LEU A 375 10.13 -3.73 18.96
CA LEU A 375 10.93 -4.83 18.44
C LEU A 375 12.06 -5.24 19.40
N LEU A 376 12.76 -4.27 19.99
CA LEU A 376 13.91 -4.52 20.85
C LEU A 376 13.53 -5.01 22.24
N TYR A 377 12.45 -4.47 22.83
CA TYR A 377 12.10 -4.72 24.23
C TYR A 377 10.91 -5.66 24.43
N THR A 378 9.98 -5.71 23.48
CA THR A 378 8.70 -6.42 23.64
C THR A 378 8.66 -7.73 22.85
N CYS A 379 9.14 -7.73 21.60
CA CYS A 379 9.01 -8.86 20.69
C CYS A 379 10.04 -9.98 20.92
N GLN A 380 9.67 -11.21 20.56
CA GLN A 380 10.60 -12.33 20.43
C GLN A 380 11.06 -12.47 18.96
N PRO A 381 12.34 -12.83 18.68
CA PRO A 381 12.78 -13.15 17.33
C PRO A 381 11.95 -14.31 16.75
N SER A 382 11.45 -14.15 15.53
CA SER A 382 10.62 -15.17 14.88
C SER A 382 11.43 -16.45 14.62
N PRO A 383 10.93 -17.64 14.99
CA PRO A 383 11.62 -18.91 14.76
C PRO A 383 11.67 -19.27 13.27
N ARG A 384 10.72 -18.76 12.48
CA ARG A 384 10.75 -18.82 11.01
C ARG A 384 11.52 -17.60 10.50
N GLN A 385 12.64 -17.87 9.82
CA GLN A 385 13.36 -16.83 9.08
C GLN A 385 12.53 -16.47 7.85
N PHE A 386 11.87 -15.32 7.88
CA PHE A 386 11.16 -14.79 6.72
C PHE A 386 12.17 -14.57 5.59
N ARG A 387 11.93 -15.17 4.42
CA ARG A 387 12.82 -15.04 3.25
C ARG A 387 12.64 -13.66 2.61
N ALA A 388 13.09 -12.62 3.31
CA ALA A 388 12.85 -11.20 3.04
C ALA A 388 13.07 -10.78 1.57
N SER A 389 14.01 -11.42 0.89
CA SER A 389 14.37 -11.12 -0.50
C SER A 389 13.32 -11.51 -1.54
N ASN A 390 12.51 -12.57 -1.33
CA ASN A 390 11.46 -12.93 -2.31
C ASN A 390 10.24 -11.99 -2.21
N SER A 391 9.99 -11.41 -1.03
CA SER A 391 8.79 -10.62 -0.75
C SER A 391 8.94 -9.14 -1.12
N ASN A 392 10.15 -8.62 -1.30
CA ASN A 392 10.37 -7.21 -1.65
C ASN A 392 9.66 -6.81 -2.97
N PHE A 393 9.80 -7.63 -4.02
CA PHE A 393 9.08 -7.40 -5.28
C PHE A 393 7.56 -7.44 -5.08
N PHE A 394 7.07 -8.41 -4.30
CA PHE A 394 5.65 -8.53 -4.01
C PHE A 394 5.10 -7.31 -3.27
N PHE A 395 5.81 -6.78 -2.27
CA PHE A 395 5.41 -5.55 -1.57
C PHE A 395 5.46 -4.32 -2.48
N LEU A 396 6.42 -4.23 -3.41
CA LEU A 396 6.47 -3.16 -4.40
C LEU A 396 5.31 -3.24 -5.41
N LEU A 397 4.90 -4.45 -5.80
CA LEU A 397 3.70 -4.67 -6.62
C LEU A 397 2.43 -4.22 -5.87
N VAL A 398 2.30 -4.59 -4.61
CA VAL A 398 1.20 -4.15 -3.73
C VAL A 398 1.16 -2.63 -3.60
N LEU A 399 2.31 -1.99 -3.43
CA LEU A 399 2.43 -0.53 -3.39
C LEU A 399 2.01 0.13 -4.71
N LEU A 400 2.37 -0.46 -5.86
CA LEU A 400 1.93 -0.02 -7.17
C LEU A 400 0.41 -0.11 -7.35
N ILE A 401 -0.20 -1.21 -6.89
CA ILE A 401 -1.67 -1.37 -6.88
C ILE A 401 -2.31 -0.26 -6.02
N GLY A 402 -1.76 0.01 -4.83
CA GLY A 402 -2.21 1.11 -3.97
C GLY A 402 -2.14 2.49 -4.65
N LEU A 403 -1.10 2.75 -5.45
CA LEU A 403 -0.98 3.99 -6.21
C LEU A 403 -2.03 4.08 -7.33
N CYS A 404 -2.23 3.00 -8.09
CA CYS A 404 -3.28 2.95 -9.11
C CYS A 404 -4.67 3.21 -8.51
N LEU A 405 -4.96 2.60 -7.35
CA LEU A 405 -6.21 2.82 -6.62
C LEU A 405 -6.37 4.24 -6.06
N ALA A 406 -5.29 5.00 -5.89
CA ALA A 406 -5.35 6.40 -5.52
C ALA A 406 -5.58 7.31 -6.76
N ILE A 407 -4.93 7.02 -7.88
CA ILE A 407 -5.04 7.81 -9.11
C ILE A 407 -6.45 7.75 -9.70
N ILE A 408 -7.10 6.58 -9.67
CA ILE A 408 -8.44 6.37 -10.24
C ILE A 408 -9.49 7.34 -9.64
N PRO A 409 -9.76 7.33 -8.31
CA PRO A 409 -10.75 8.22 -7.72
C PRO A 409 -10.35 9.70 -7.84
N LEU A 410 -9.07 10.04 -7.76
CA LEU A 410 -8.59 11.41 -7.98
C LEU A 410 -8.92 11.89 -9.40
N THR A 411 -8.61 11.08 -10.42
CA THR A 411 -8.90 11.42 -11.81
C THR A 411 -10.40 11.58 -12.05
N ILE A 412 -11.22 10.69 -11.47
CA ILE A 412 -12.69 10.80 -11.55
C ILE A 412 -13.16 12.11 -10.89
N SER A 413 -12.66 12.41 -9.68
CA SER A 413 -13.03 13.62 -8.94
C SER A 413 -12.63 14.89 -9.70
N MET A 414 -11.47 14.91 -10.34
CA MET A 414 -10.94 16.07 -11.05
C MET A 414 -11.66 16.35 -12.38
N SER A 415 -12.11 15.28 -13.06
CA SER A 415 -12.65 15.36 -14.42
C SER A 415 -14.17 15.32 -14.52
N ARG A 416 -14.86 14.63 -13.60
CA ARG A 416 -16.31 14.40 -13.66
C ARG A 416 -17.10 15.15 -12.60
N ILE A 417 -16.56 15.31 -11.40
CA ILE A 417 -17.28 15.97 -10.30
C ILE A 417 -17.09 17.49 -10.45
N PRO A 418 -18.16 18.29 -10.39
CA PRO A 418 -18.02 19.73 -10.49
C PRO A 418 -17.30 20.31 -9.27
N SER A 419 -16.41 21.26 -9.52
CA SER A 419 -15.68 21.95 -8.46
C SER A 419 -16.62 22.75 -7.58
N SER A 420 -16.40 22.74 -6.27
CA SER A 420 -17.19 23.55 -5.37
C SER A 420 -17.08 25.03 -5.73
N LYS A 421 -18.22 25.71 -5.65
CA LYS A 421 -18.33 27.15 -5.97
C LYS A 421 -18.18 28.02 -4.74
N ALA A 422 -18.22 27.41 -3.56
CA ALA A 422 -18.17 28.10 -2.28
C ALA A 422 -16.73 28.23 -1.72
N CYS A 423 -15.79 27.36 -2.13
CA CYS A 423 -14.43 27.34 -1.57
C CYS A 423 -13.37 26.88 -2.59
N GLY A 424 -12.11 27.19 -2.30
CA GLY A 424 -10.96 26.61 -3.01
C GLY A 424 -10.49 27.37 -4.27
N PRO A 425 -9.43 26.88 -4.92
CA PRO A 425 -8.79 27.54 -6.06
C PRO A 425 -9.57 27.39 -7.37
N PHE A 426 -10.51 26.44 -7.47
CA PHE A 426 -11.17 26.09 -8.73
C PHE A 426 -12.60 26.66 -8.88
N THR A 427 -13.06 27.62 -8.06
CA THR A 427 -14.49 28.02 -8.10
C THR A 427 -14.93 28.62 -9.45
N ASN A 428 -14.01 29.26 -10.18
CA ASN A 428 -14.24 29.81 -11.53
C ASN A 428 -14.33 28.77 -12.65
N PHE A 429 -14.10 27.50 -12.34
CA PHE A 429 -14.06 26.39 -13.30
C PHE A 429 -15.17 25.40 -12.99
N ASN A 430 -15.78 24.79 -14.00
CA ASN A 430 -16.79 23.76 -13.77
C ASN A 430 -16.14 22.48 -13.27
N THR A 431 -14.97 22.12 -13.80
CA THR A 431 -14.16 21.00 -13.30
C THR A 431 -12.73 21.44 -13.09
N THR A 432 -12.02 20.80 -12.16
CA THR A 432 -10.61 21.13 -11.87
C THR A 432 -9.71 20.96 -13.10
N TRP A 433 -10.04 20.01 -13.98
CA TRP A 433 -9.29 19.75 -15.21
C TRP A 433 -9.39 20.88 -16.24
N GLU A 434 -10.44 21.70 -16.19
CA GLU A 434 -10.68 22.80 -17.14
C GLU A 434 -9.60 23.90 -17.07
N VAL A 435 -8.83 23.96 -15.98
CA VAL A 435 -7.71 24.90 -15.84
C VAL A 435 -6.65 24.66 -16.92
N ILE A 436 -6.33 23.41 -17.23
CA ILE A 436 -5.28 23.07 -18.20
C ILE A 436 -5.56 23.65 -19.59
N PRO A 437 -6.69 23.34 -20.27
CA PRO A 437 -6.95 23.88 -21.60
C PRO A 437 -7.10 25.40 -21.59
N LYS A 438 -7.63 26.00 -20.52
CA LYS A 438 -7.77 27.45 -20.41
C LYS A 438 -6.41 28.15 -20.31
N THR A 439 -5.47 27.59 -19.55
CA THR A 439 -4.08 28.08 -19.48
C THR A 439 -3.34 27.85 -20.79
N VAL A 440 -3.54 26.71 -21.46
CA VAL A 440 -2.89 26.46 -22.76
C VAL A 440 -3.30 27.50 -23.81
N ASN A 441 -4.52 28.02 -23.74
CA ASN A 441 -5.01 29.08 -24.62
C ASN A 441 -4.42 30.47 -24.34
N THR A 442 -3.79 30.70 -23.18
CA THR A 442 -3.12 31.99 -22.89
C THR A 442 -1.65 32.00 -23.33
N PHE A 443 -1.10 30.85 -23.74
CA PHE A 443 0.27 30.73 -24.22
C PHE A 443 0.47 31.35 -25.61
N PRO A 444 1.70 31.76 -25.97
CA PRO A 444 1.99 32.23 -27.32
C PRO A 444 1.74 31.14 -28.36
N SER A 445 1.40 31.55 -29.58
CA SER A 445 0.94 30.67 -30.67
C SER A 445 1.89 29.49 -30.96
N SER A 446 3.20 29.67 -30.82
CA SER A 446 4.20 28.61 -30.98
C SER A 446 4.08 27.51 -29.91
N LEU A 447 3.84 27.88 -28.65
CA LEU A 447 3.66 26.92 -27.55
C LEU A 447 2.29 26.24 -27.63
N GLN A 448 1.25 26.99 -27.96
CA GLN A 448 -0.10 26.45 -28.10
C GLN A 448 -0.17 25.38 -29.20
N SER A 449 0.42 25.65 -30.38
CA SER A 449 0.49 24.69 -31.48
C SER A 449 1.30 23.43 -31.15
N LEU A 450 2.38 23.57 -30.37
CA LEU A 450 3.16 22.43 -29.87
C LEU A 450 2.35 21.57 -28.91
N VAL A 451 1.66 22.18 -27.92
CA VAL A 451 0.85 21.44 -26.95
C VAL A 451 -0.32 20.73 -27.65
N HIS A 452 -1.06 21.40 -28.53
CA HIS A 452 -2.12 20.75 -29.31
C HIS A 452 -1.59 19.66 -30.23
N GLY A 453 -0.38 19.83 -30.79
CA GLY A 453 0.30 18.79 -31.56
C GLY A 453 0.56 17.53 -30.72
N ILE A 454 1.10 17.67 -29.51
CA ILE A 454 1.39 16.55 -28.61
C ILE A 454 0.11 15.89 -28.09
N THR A 455 -0.94 16.65 -27.80
CA THR A 455 -2.23 16.12 -27.30
C THR A 455 -3.12 15.59 -28.42
N SER A 456 -2.76 15.79 -29.70
CA SER A 456 -3.55 15.31 -30.83
C SER A 456 -3.55 13.78 -30.92
N GLU A 457 -4.70 13.22 -31.31
CA GLU A 457 -4.83 11.80 -31.67
C GLU A 457 -3.84 11.39 -32.77
N ALA A 458 -3.50 12.32 -33.67
CA ALA A 458 -2.55 12.11 -34.76
C ALA A 458 -1.10 11.92 -34.27
N PHE A 459 -0.74 12.45 -33.09
CA PHE A 459 0.56 12.21 -32.46
C PHE A 459 0.54 10.97 -31.57
N ALA A 460 -0.59 10.70 -30.91
CA ALA A 460 -0.73 9.55 -30.02
C ALA A 460 -0.48 8.22 -30.75
N VAL A 461 -1.08 8.01 -31.92
CA VAL A 461 -0.94 6.76 -32.70
C VAL A 461 0.52 6.42 -33.05
N PRO A 462 1.30 7.30 -33.71
CA PRO A 462 2.70 7.01 -34.01
C PRO A 462 3.56 6.91 -32.75
N PHE A 463 3.27 7.69 -31.70
CA PHE A 463 3.96 7.56 -30.41
C PHE A 463 3.76 6.17 -29.79
N PHE A 464 2.53 5.65 -29.77
CA PHE A 464 2.24 4.29 -29.33
C PHE A 464 2.93 3.23 -30.20
N ILE A 465 2.96 3.41 -31.53
CA ILE A 465 3.70 2.50 -32.42
C ILE A 465 5.19 2.48 -32.07
N ILE A 466 5.81 3.65 -31.87
CA ILE A 466 7.23 3.75 -31.49
C ILE A 466 7.47 3.05 -30.15
N ILE A 467 6.60 3.27 -29.15
CA ILE A 467 6.70 2.58 -27.85
C ILE A 467 6.56 1.07 -28.03
N CYS A 468 5.60 0.59 -28.82
CA CYS A 468 5.43 -0.83 -29.11
C CYS A 468 6.65 -1.43 -29.81
N LEU A 469 7.24 -0.72 -30.77
CA LEU A 469 8.48 -1.13 -31.44
C LEU A 469 9.64 -1.21 -30.44
N ILE A 470 9.83 -0.18 -29.60
CA ILE A 470 10.85 -0.17 -28.54
C ILE A 470 10.63 -1.33 -27.56
N MET A 471 9.40 -1.56 -27.12
CA MET A 471 9.05 -2.67 -26.24
C MET A 471 9.34 -4.03 -26.90
N SER A 472 8.96 -4.20 -28.16
CA SER A 472 9.24 -5.43 -28.91
C SER A 472 10.75 -5.67 -29.08
N TYR A 473 11.52 -4.60 -29.31
CA TYR A 473 12.97 -4.65 -29.39
C TYR A 473 13.58 -5.10 -28.05
N PHE A 474 13.13 -4.52 -26.93
CA PHE A 474 13.59 -4.93 -25.60
C PHE A 474 13.21 -6.38 -25.25
N ILE A 475 12.01 -6.83 -25.64
CA ILE A 475 11.59 -8.22 -25.47
C ILE A 475 12.48 -9.16 -26.30
N ALA A 476 12.76 -8.82 -27.55
CA ALA A 476 13.66 -9.59 -28.42
C ALA A 476 15.10 -9.62 -27.87
N LEU A 477 15.59 -8.48 -27.37
CA LEU A 477 16.92 -8.36 -26.75
C LEU A 477 17.02 -9.21 -25.48
N ALA A 478 16.00 -9.18 -24.62
CA ALA A 478 15.93 -10.04 -23.44
C ALA A 478 15.93 -11.53 -23.83
N GLY A 479 15.21 -11.89 -24.89
CA GLY A 479 15.21 -13.26 -25.45
C GLY A 479 16.56 -13.68 -26.02
N ALA A 480 17.31 -12.78 -26.67
CA ALA A 480 18.65 -13.04 -27.17
C ALA A 480 19.67 -13.22 -26.02
N HIS A 481 19.64 -12.34 -25.02
CA HIS A 481 20.48 -12.50 -23.82
C HIS A 481 20.19 -13.81 -23.09
N LYS A 482 18.91 -14.20 -22.98
CA LYS A 482 18.55 -15.50 -22.41
C LYS A 482 19.21 -16.66 -23.16
N ARG A 483 19.22 -16.65 -24.50
CA ARG A 483 19.90 -17.67 -25.32
C ARG A 483 21.41 -17.69 -25.07
N VAL A 484 22.06 -16.52 -25.00
CA VAL A 484 23.51 -16.43 -24.69
C VAL A 484 23.81 -17.01 -23.30
N VAL A 485 22.97 -16.71 -22.29
CA VAL A 485 23.13 -17.28 -20.93
C VAL A 485 23.00 -18.81 -20.94
N VAL A 486 22.04 -19.36 -21.70
CA VAL A 486 21.88 -20.82 -21.85
C VAL A 486 23.12 -21.44 -22.49
N GLN A 487 23.65 -20.85 -23.57
CA GLN A 487 24.87 -21.33 -24.22
C GLN A 487 26.08 -21.29 -23.29
N LEU A 488 26.27 -20.18 -22.54
CA LEU A 488 27.34 -20.07 -21.55
C LEU A 488 27.23 -21.13 -20.44
N ARG A 489 26.00 -21.45 -20.00
CA ARG A 489 25.76 -22.54 -19.04
C ARG A 489 26.11 -23.90 -19.62
N GLU A 490 25.76 -24.17 -20.88
CA GLU A 490 26.13 -25.42 -21.55
C GLU A 490 27.66 -25.55 -21.66
N GLN A 491 28.34 -24.49 -22.09
CA GLN A 491 29.82 -24.46 -22.14
C GLN A 491 30.45 -24.71 -20.77
N LEU A 492 29.95 -24.05 -19.72
CA LEU A 492 30.45 -24.25 -18.35
C LEU A 492 30.20 -25.69 -17.86
N SER A 493 29.09 -26.31 -18.28
CA SER A 493 28.80 -27.71 -17.96
C SER A 493 29.74 -28.68 -18.68
N LEU A 494 30.10 -28.40 -19.94
CA LEU A 494 31.05 -29.19 -20.72
C LEU A 494 32.46 -29.08 -20.16
N GLU A 495 32.92 -27.86 -19.87
CA GLU A 495 34.22 -27.62 -19.25
C GLU A 495 34.34 -28.31 -17.88
N SER A 496 33.26 -28.33 -17.10
CA SER A 496 33.18 -29.06 -15.84
C SER A 496 33.26 -30.58 -16.01
N ARG A 497 32.75 -31.15 -17.12
CA ARG A 497 32.90 -32.57 -17.44
C ARG A 497 34.33 -32.90 -17.88
N ASP A 498 34.92 -32.07 -18.74
CA ASP A 498 36.30 -32.25 -19.20
C ASP A 498 37.30 -32.17 -18.07
N LYS A 499 37.15 -31.20 -17.15
CA LYS A 499 37.97 -31.12 -15.93
C LYS A 499 37.87 -32.38 -15.07
N ARG A 500 36.66 -32.92 -14.88
CA ARG A 500 36.46 -34.18 -14.14
C ARG A 500 37.14 -35.36 -14.84
N TYR A 501 37.00 -35.45 -16.16
CA TYR A 501 37.65 -36.49 -16.95
C TYR A 501 39.17 -36.42 -16.85
N LEU A 502 39.76 -35.21 -16.96
CA LEU A 502 41.21 -34.99 -16.81
C LEU A 502 41.70 -35.35 -15.41
N ILE A 503 40.98 -34.96 -14.35
CA ILE A 503 41.32 -35.33 -12.97
C ILE A 503 41.29 -36.85 -12.80
N GLN A 504 40.29 -37.53 -13.35
CA GLN A 504 40.18 -38.98 -13.27
C GLN A 504 41.38 -39.67 -13.96
N LYS A 505 41.75 -39.21 -15.17
CA LYS A 505 42.93 -39.70 -15.88
C LYS A 505 44.24 -39.46 -15.12
N LEU A 506 44.41 -38.30 -14.52
CA LEU A 506 45.58 -38.00 -13.67
C LEU A 506 45.64 -38.91 -12.45
N THR A 507 44.49 -39.17 -11.83
CA THR A 507 44.39 -40.05 -10.65
C THR A 507 44.71 -41.51 -10.99
N GLU A 508 44.24 -41.99 -12.15
CA GLU A 508 44.59 -43.31 -12.69
C GLU A 508 46.11 -43.41 -12.94
N ALA A 509 46.69 -42.43 -13.65
CA ALA A 509 48.12 -42.42 -13.93
C ALA A 509 48.98 -42.36 -12.65
N GLN A 510 48.58 -41.58 -11.64
CA GLN A 510 49.25 -41.57 -10.34
C GLN A 510 49.15 -42.90 -9.60
N ARG A 511 48.00 -43.59 -9.70
CA ARG A 511 47.80 -44.91 -9.09
C ARG A 511 48.64 -45.98 -9.77
N ASP A 512 48.72 -45.95 -11.10
CA ASP A 512 49.57 -46.86 -11.89
C ASP A 512 51.05 -46.63 -11.59
N ALA A 513 51.50 -45.38 -11.51
CA ALA A 513 52.88 -45.05 -11.12
C ALA A 513 53.22 -45.53 -9.69
N ARG A 514 52.27 -45.43 -8.76
CA ARG A 514 52.45 -45.92 -7.38
C ARG A 514 52.53 -47.44 -7.32
N ASN A 515 51.70 -48.15 -8.10
CA ASN A 515 51.73 -49.61 -8.21
C ASN A 515 52.99 -50.15 -8.91
N GLN A 516 53.77 -49.30 -9.58
CA GLN A 516 55.07 -49.67 -10.17
C GLN A 516 56.25 -49.43 -9.22
N LEU A 517 56.02 -48.71 -8.12
CA LEU A 517 57.03 -48.37 -7.09
C LEU A 517 56.93 -49.28 -5.86
N ASP A 518 55.76 -49.90 -5.62
CA ASP A 518 55.53 -51.00 -4.68
C ASP A 518 55.75 -52.36 -5.38
#